data_AF-A0A496B6Z5-F1
#
_entry.id   AF-A0A496B6Z5-F1
#
_cell.length_a   1.000
_cell.length_b   1.000
_cell.length_c   1.000
_cell.angle_alpha   90.00
_cell.angle_beta   90.00
_cell.angle_gamma   90.00
#
_symmetry.space_group_name_H-M   'P 1'
#
loop_
_entity.id
_entity.type
_entity.pdbx_description
1 polymer ?
#
loop_
_entity_poly.entity_id
_entity_poly.type
_entity_poly.pdbx_seq_one_letter_code
_entity_poly.pdbx_strand_id
1 'polypeptide(L)'
;MDAAANNLDALPFRQGRCFNHLPAFFIGRQVEPRCWSGLGSLPTPLLKGLGYMLSNTCKYPQPPFTQAIQLYGDRSGSKGTFKFAGFAWVQHTKVILVQGDEQSLNSASEWRCLLRLIALAHRLKKPIVLWNLPVAYIAKIRRKTTLACAQAIQRTELQLLRLPSPIITVFDGANNIDHAAQELIWNDGMVLVGLPDAQFSGQKRVKIAEHPTDIAPAILELVSQAETIPATELVKNRRESLHFLVGIEPVIQ
;
A
#
# COMPACT_ATOMS: atom_id res chain seq x y z
N MET A 1 -23.43 -53.79 -32.66
CA MET A 1 -24.73 -54.16 -32.07
C MET A 1 -25.07 -53.11 -31.01
N ASP A 2 -25.01 -51.83 -31.37
CA ASP A 2 -25.93 -51.04 -32.21
C ASP A 2 -27.03 -50.45 -31.31
N ALA A 3 -26.98 -49.18 -30.94
CA ALA A 3 -27.21 -47.96 -31.74
C ALA A 3 -28.70 -47.64 -31.92
N ALA A 4 -29.13 -46.56 -31.28
CA ALA A 4 -30.14 -45.56 -31.71
C ALA A 4 -30.31 -44.58 -30.52
N ALA A 5 -29.92 -43.30 -30.51
CA ALA A 5 -30.00 -42.19 -31.47
C ALA A 5 -31.44 -41.67 -31.70
N ASN A 6 -31.67 -40.42 -31.28
CA ASN A 6 -32.57 -39.35 -31.79
C ASN A 6 -32.65 -38.28 -30.67
N ASN A 7 -32.05 -37.07 -30.69
CA ASN A 7 -31.76 -36.03 -31.68
C ASN A 7 -32.98 -35.16 -32.09
N LEU A 8 -32.71 -33.86 -32.31
CA LEU A 8 -33.57 -32.70 -32.67
C LEU A 8 -33.99 -31.83 -31.45
N ASP A 9 -33.76 -30.52 -31.34
CA ASP A 9 -33.31 -29.42 -32.21
C ASP A 9 -32.76 -28.28 -31.30
N ALA A 10 -31.61 -27.62 -31.51
CA ALA A 10 -31.15 -26.75 -32.60
C ALA A 10 -31.69 -25.29 -32.59
N LEU A 11 -30.86 -24.40 -31.97
CA LEU A 11 -30.45 -23.04 -32.44
C LEU A 11 -31.49 -21.87 -32.44
N PRO A 12 -31.08 -20.57 -32.54
CA PRO A 12 -29.78 -20.03 -33.00
C PRO A 12 -29.14 -18.92 -32.12
N PHE A 13 -27.82 -18.78 -32.01
CA PHE A 13 -26.88 -18.08 -32.92
C PHE A 13 -27.43 -16.83 -33.63
N ARG A 14 -27.04 -15.64 -33.16
CA ARG A 14 -26.95 -14.44 -34.00
C ARG A 14 -25.58 -13.78 -33.83
N GLN A 15 -24.84 -13.81 -34.93
CA GLN A 15 -23.66 -12.98 -35.19
C GLN A 15 -24.06 -11.51 -35.43
N GLY A 16 -23.11 -10.62 -35.13
CA GLY A 16 -22.90 -9.41 -35.92
C GLY A 16 -23.26 -8.10 -35.22
N ARG A 17 -22.25 -7.37 -34.72
CA ARG A 17 -21.68 -6.22 -35.44
C ARG A 17 -20.47 -5.65 -34.68
N CYS A 18 -19.37 -5.55 -35.40
CA CYS A 18 -18.21 -4.74 -35.09
C CYS A 18 -18.62 -3.27 -34.98
N PHE A 19 -18.12 -2.56 -33.97
CA PHE A 19 -17.77 -1.15 -34.09
C PHE A 19 -16.51 -0.87 -33.29
N ASN A 20 -15.45 -0.58 -34.05
CA ASN A 20 -14.26 0.10 -33.58
C ASN A 20 -14.66 1.46 -33.00
N HIS A 21 -14.20 1.78 -31.79
CA HIS A 21 -13.75 3.13 -31.48
C HIS A 21 -12.78 3.10 -30.29
N LEU A 22 -11.49 3.10 -30.64
CA LEU A 22 -10.44 3.74 -29.86
C LEU A 22 -10.87 5.19 -29.54
N PRO A 23 -10.34 5.75 -28.44
CA PRO A 23 -9.55 6.94 -28.62
C PRO A 23 -8.12 6.70 -28.18
N ALA A 24 -7.23 7.01 -29.09
CA ALA A 24 -5.82 7.16 -28.87
C ALA A 24 -5.52 8.58 -28.36
N PHE A 25 -4.39 8.72 -27.68
CA PHE A 25 -3.67 9.94 -27.32
C PHE A 25 -4.29 10.90 -26.28
N PHE A 26 -3.57 11.07 -25.16
CA PHE A 26 -2.74 12.26 -24.96
C PHE A 26 -1.58 11.94 -24.01
N ILE A 27 -0.36 11.95 -24.57
CA ILE A 27 0.89 12.12 -23.81
C ILE A 27 0.94 13.61 -23.46
N GLY A 28 0.57 13.94 -22.23
CA GLY A 28 0.63 15.29 -21.68
C GLY A 28 2.03 15.60 -21.18
N ARG A 29 2.65 16.59 -21.82
CA ARG A 29 3.98 17.14 -21.60
C ARG A 29 4.32 17.39 -20.13
N GLN A 30 5.60 17.22 -19.83
CA GLN A 30 6.35 17.84 -18.74
C GLN A 30 5.99 19.34 -18.66
N VAL A 31 5.36 19.76 -17.55
CA VAL A 31 5.15 21.17 -17.23
C VAL A 31 6.10 21.52 -16.10
N GLU A 32 7.22 22.15 -16.45
CA GLU A 32 8.04 22.89 -15.50
C GLU A 32 7.24 24.10 -14.98
N PRO A 33 7.15 24.35 -13.67
CA PRO A 33 6.69 25.63 -13.17
C PRO A 33 7.86 26.62 -13.24
N ARG A 34 7.87 27.49 -14.27
CA ARG A 34 8.67 28.71 -14.26
C ARG A 34 8.02 29.73 -13.34
N CYS A 35 8.68 30.07 -12.25
CA CYS A 35 8.37 31.25 -11.44
C CYS A 35 8.52 32.50 -12.32
N TRP A 36 7.46 33.29 -12.46
CA TRP A 36 7.53 34.67 -12.93
C TRP A 36 7.02 35.58 -11.82
N SER A 37 7.95 36.32 -11.22
CA SER A 37 7.69 37.51 -10.42
C SER A 37 7.38 38.68 -11.35
N GLY A 38 6.22 39.30 -11.20
CA GLY A 38 5.84 40.52 -11.92
C GLY A 38 4.69 41.22 -11.22
N LEU A 39 5.00 42.34 -10.55
CA LEU A 39 4.06 43.31 -10.00
C LEU A 39 3.09 43.83 -11.08
N GLY A 40 1.82 43.96 -10.74
CA GLY A 40 0.83 44.69 -11.56
C GLY A 40 -0.55 44.70 -10.91
N SER A 41 -1.06 45.90 -10.63
CA SER A 41 -2.24 46.26 -9.86
C SER A 41 -3.62 45.87 -10.44
N LEU A 42 -4.56 45.62 -9.51
CA LEU A 42 -6.02 45.47 -9.62
C LEU A 42 -6.74 46.60 -10.42
N PRO A 43 -7.95 46.35 -11.00
CA PRO A 43 -9.18 46.25 -10.21
C PRO A 43 -10.21 45.18 -10.64
N THR A 44 -10.95 44.67 -9.64
CA THR A 44 -12.15 43.82 -9.75
C THR A 44 -13.37 44.64 -10.20
N PRO A 45 -14.42 44.03 -10.80
CA PRO A 45 -15.50 43.53 -9.95
C PRO A 45 -16.24 42.25 -10.40
N LEU A 46 -16.90 41.62 -9.42
CA LEU A 46 -18.15 40.86 -9.52
C LEU A 46 -18.21 39.63 -10.45
N LEU A 47 -17.81 38.47 -9.92
CA LEU A 47 -18.48 37.21 -10.24
C LEU A 47 -18.83 36.49 -8.94
N LYS A 48 -20.12 36.55 -8.61
CA LYS A 48 -20.80 35.68 -7.64
C LYS A 48 -20.64 34.23 -8.12
N GLY A 49 -20.03 33.38 -7.31
CA GLY A 49 -19.87 31.96 -7.61
C GLY A 49 -18.72 31.26 -6.89
N LEU A 50 -18.38 31.68 -5.67
CA LEU A 50 -17.41 30.99 -4.81
C LEU A 50 -18.18 30.15 -3.78
N GLY A 51 -18.59 28.97 -4.20
CA GLY A 51 -18.94 27.86 -3.31
C GLY A 51 -18.14 26.65 -3.79
N TYR A 52 -17.61 25.85 -2.86
CA TYR A 52 -16.98 24.54 -3.07
C TYR A 52 -15.66 24.48 -3.88
N MET A 53 -14.65 25.26 -3.51
CA MET A 53 -13.24 24.82 -3.64
C MET A 53 -12.62 24.75 -2.24
N LEU A 54 -13.18 23.88 -1.40
CA LEU A 54 -12.56 23.48 -0.14
C LEU A 54 -11.29 22.69 -0.47
N SER A 55 -10.17 23.38 -0.27
CA SER A 55 -8.79 22.89 -0.17
C SER A 55 -8.60 21.37 -0.22
N ASN A 56 -8.31 20.83 -1.41
CA ASN A 56 -7.48 19.64 -1.51
C ASN A 56 -6.03 20.06 -1.22
N THR A 57 -5.70 20.35 0.04
CA THR A 57 -4.30 20.45 0.42
C THR A 57 -3.67 19.10 0.12
N CYS A 58 -2.72 19.09 -0.82
CA CYS A 58 -1.91 17.91 -1.08
C CYS A 58 -1.27 17.52 0.25
N LYS A 59 -1.65 16.36 0.81
CA LYS A 59 -1.00 15.87 2.02
C LYS A 59 0.38 15.43 1.57
N TYR A 60 1.39 16.23 1.87
CA TYR A 60 2.76 15.82 1.62
C TYR A 60 3.12 14.72 2.62
N PRO A 61 3.76 13.63 2.18
CA PRO A 61 4.26 12.65 3.11
C PRO A 61 5.33 13.28 4.01
N GLN A 62 5.45 12.77 5.22
CA GLN A 62 6.54 13.18 6.11
C GLN A 62 7.91 12.92 5.44
N PRO A 63 8.97 13.69 5.76
CA PRO A 63 10.33 13.32 5.38
C PRO A 63 10.63 11.87 5.78
N PRO A 64 11.43 11.11 5.01
CA PRO A 64 12.35 11.55 3.96
C PRO A 64 11.80 11.44 2.52
N PHE A 65 10.48 11.37 2.36
CA PHE A 65 9.87 11.11 1.05
C PHE A 65 9.78 12.36 0.17
N THR A 66 10.09 12.21 -1.11
CA THR A 66 10.04 13.27 -2.13
C THR A 66 9.19 12.84 -3.33
N GLN A 67 8.91 13.78 -4.24
CA GLN A 67 8.21 13.54 -5.51
C GLN A 67 6.89 12.75 -5.35
N ALA A 68 6.14 13.06 -4.30
CA ALA A 68 5.00 12.27 -3.88
C ALA A 68 3.76 12.48 -4.75
N ILE A 69 3.10 11.39 -5.12
CA ILE A 69 1.82 11.40 -5.85
C ILE A 69 0.78 10.66 -5.01
N GLN A 70 -0.12 11.42 -4.37
CA GLN A 70 -1.18 10.84 -3.55
C GLN A 70 -2.24 10.15 -4.42
N LEU A 71 -2.68 8.97 -4.00
CA LEU A 71 -3.69 8.15 -4.65
C LEU A 71 -4.85 7.88 -3.69
N TYR A 72 -6.05 8.32 -4.06
CA TYR A 72 -7.21 8.20 -3.18
C TYR A 72 -8.13 7.03 -3.52
N GLY A 73 -8.83 6.60 -2.49
CA GLY A 73 -10.05 5.81 -2.56
C GLY A 73 -9.92 4.33 -2.86
N ASP A 74 -11.07 3.64 -2.73
CA ASP A 74 -11.23 2.18 -2.88
C ASP A 74 -11.91 1.80 -4.20
N ARG A 75 -12.15 2.77 -5.10
CA ARG A 75 -12.96 2.64 -6.33
C ARG A 75 -14.42 2.25 -6.08
N SER A 76 -14.90 2.36 -4.84
CA SER A 76 -16.27 2.07 -4.41
C SER A 76 -16.90 3.22 -3.64
N GLY A 77 -16.34 4.43 -3.75
CA GLY A 77 -16.88 5.67 -3.16
C GLY A 77 -16.20 6.17 -1.90
N SER A 78 -15.34 5.38 -1.25
CA SER A 78 -14.52 5.88 -0.11
C SER A 78 -13.28 6.59 -0.62
N LYS A 79 -12.83 7.65 0.06
CA LYS A 79 -11.56 8.35 -0.22
C LYS A 79 -10.37 7.77 0.57
N GLY A 80 -10.63 7.02 1.65
CA GLY A 80 -9.62 6.59 2.63
C GLY A 80 -9.23 7.72 3.59
N THR A 81 -8.75 7.35 4.78
CA THR A 81 -8.43 8.28 5.88
C THR A 81 -6.93 8.40 6.17
N PHE A 82 -6.09 7.66 5.45
CA PHE A 82 -4.64 7.71 5.59
C PHE A 82 -4.10 9.14 5.58
N LYS A 83 -3.04 9.38 6.38
CA LYS A 83 -2.26 10.61 6.33
C LYS A 83 -1.66 10.79 4.94
N PHE A 84 -1.12 9.71 4.38
CA PHE A 84 -0.69 9.64 2.99
C PHE A 84 -0.87 8.23 2.43
N ALA A 85 -1.19 8.12 1.16
CA ALA A 85 -1.27 6.86 0.45
C ALA A 85 -0.98 7.11 -1.02
N GLY A 86 0.07 6.52 -1.59
CA GLY A 86 0.42 6.77 -2.99
C GLY A 86 1.85 6.41 -3.36
N PHE A 87 2.36 7.04 -4.42
CA PHE A 87 3.77 6.94 -4.78
C PHE A 87 4.58 7.94 -4.01
N ALA A 88 5.79 7.54 -3.63
CA ALA A 88 6.80 8.42 -3.10
C ALA A 88 8.19 7.94 -3.52
N TRP A 89 9.15 8.84 -3.45
CA TRP A 89 10.56 8.53 -3.65
C TRP A 89 11.29 8.64 -2.32
N VAL A 90 12.02 7.59 -1.97
CA VAL A 90 13.08 7.67 -0.95
C VAL A 90 14.38 7.75 -1.72
N GLN A 91 14.99 8.93 -1.73
CA GLN A 91 16.12 9.24 -2.61
C GLN A 91 15.80 8.89 -4.08
N HIS A 92 16.48 7.91 -4.67
CA HIS A 92 16.30 7.48 -6.06
C HIS A 92 15.35 6.28 -6.22
N THR A 93 14.82 5.73 -5.12
CA THR A 93 13.97 4.53 -5.14
C THR A 93 12.50 4.92 -5.05
N LYS A 94 11.73 4.50 -6.06
CA LYS A 94 10.28 4.68 -6.10
C LYS A 94 9.59 3.59 -5.29
N VAL A 95 8.75 3.99 -4.34
CA VAL A 95 8.00 3.09 -3.44
C VAL A 95 6.50 3.38 -3.48
N ILE A 96 5.70 2.39 -3.07
CA ILE A 96 4.32 2.64 -2.64
C ILE A 96 4.37 2.96 -1.15
N LEU A 97 3.99 4.18 -0.77
CA LEU A 97 3.99 4.63 0.61
C LEU A 97 2.56 4.69 1.14
N VAL A 98 2.35 4.13 2.34
CA VAL A 98 1.13 4.29 3.11
C VAL A 98 1.51 4.79 4.50
N GLN A 99 1.12 6.02 4.84
CA GLN A 99 1.32 6.62 6.16
C GLN A 99 0.00 6.70 6.90
N GLY A 100 0.00 6.23 8.15
CA GLY A 100 -1.20 6.19 8.98
C GLY A 100 -0.91 6.29 10.48
N ASP A 101 -1.78 5.60 11.21
CA ASP A 101 -1.79 5.38 12.65
C ASP A 101 -2.77 4.23 12.95
N GLU A 102 -2.93 3.91 14.24
CA GLU A 102 -3.87 2.90 14.73
C GLU A 102 -5.33 3.13 14.30
N GLN A 103 -5.69 4.35 13.88
CA GLN A 103 -7.05 4.70 13.46
C GLN A 103 -7.25 4.64 11.93
N SER A 104 -6.18 4.41 11.16
CA SER A 104 -6.23 4.51 9.69
C SER A 104 -6.90 3.33 8.99
N LEU A 105 -7.11 2.20 9.67
CA LEU A 105 -7.72 0.96 9.14
C LEU A 105 -8.95 0.54 9.97
N ASN A 106 -9.78 1.51 10.31
CA ASN A 106 -10.94 1.35 11.18
C ASN A 106 -12.19 0.78 10.50
N SER A 107 -12.25 0.79 9.17
CA SER A 107 -13.42 0.39 8.38
C SER A 107 -13.04 -0.51 7.20
N ALA A 108 -13.98 -1.33 6.73
CA ALA A 108 -13.79 -2.19 5.56
C ALA A 108 -13.34 -1.40 4.31
N SER A 109 -13.76 -0.13 4.18
CA SER A 109 -13.38 0.71 3.05
C SER A 109 -11.88 1.07 3.05
N GLU A 110 -11.29 1.31 4.22
CA GLU A 110 -9.86 1.62 4.35
C GLU A 110 -9.00 0.38 4.09
N TRP A 111 -9.45 -0.80 4.54
CA TRP A 111 -8.84 -2.07 4.17
C TRP A 111 -8.85 -2.31 2.66
N ARG A 112 -9.95 -1.97 1.97
CA ARG A 112 -10.01 -2.02 0.50
C ARG A 112 -9.10 -1.00 -0.18
N CYS A 113 -8.94 0.20 0.39
CA CYS A 113 -7.95 1.18 -0.08
C CYS A 113 -6.53 0.60 0.00
N LEU A 114 -6.15 0.00 1.13
CA LEU A 114 -4.86 -0.66 1.30
C LEU A 114 -4.68 -1.81 0.31
N LEU A 115 -5.68 -2.68 0.16
CA LEU A 115 -5.70 -3.77 -0.81
C LEU A 115 -5.43 -3.28 -2.25
N ARG A 116 -6.03 -2.16 -2.65
CA ARG A 116 -5.79 -1.55 -3.96
C ARG A 116 -4.33 -1.09 -4.12
N LEU A 117 -3.74 -0.51 -3.09
CA LEU A 117 -2.34 -0.06 -3.11
C LEU A 117 -1.38 -1.25 -3.18
N ILE A 118 -1.68 -2.35 -2.48
CA ILE A 118 -0.91 -3.60 -2.58
C ILE A 118 -0.99 -4.17 -4.00
N ALA A 119 -2.19 -4.21 -4.59
CA ALA A 119 -2.36 -4.66 -5.97
C ALA A 119 -1.62 -3.77 -6.96
N LEU A 120 -1.53 -2.45 -6.70
CA LEU A 120 -0.76 -1.52 -7.49
C LEU A 120 0.76 -1.76 -7.35
N ALA A 121 1.24 -1.98 -6.12
CA ALA A 121 2.63 -2.33 -5.85
C ALA A 121 3.05 -3.58 -6.62
N HIS A 122 2.21 -4.62 -6.57
CA HIS A 122 2.43 -5.86 -7.30
C HIS A 122 2.55 -5.63 -8.82
N ARG A 123 1.60 -4.90 -9.41
CA ARG A 123 1.59 -4.62 -10.86
C ARG A 123 2.83 -3.85 -11.32
N LEU A 124 3.32 -2.95 -10.49
CA LEU A 124 4.46 -2.10 -10.82
C LEU A 124 5.80 -2.65 -10.34
N LYS A 125 5.77 -3.79 -9.64
CA LYS A 125 6.94 -4.42 -9.01
C LYS A 125 7.70 -3.40 -8.16
N LYS A 126 6.98 -2.71 -7.28
CA LYS A 126 7.55 -1.69 -6.38
C LYS A 126 7.43 -2.13 -4.93
N PRO A 127 8.45 -1.85 -4.10
CA PRO A 127 8.37 -2.11 -2.68
C PRO A 127 7.28 -1.25 -2.03
N ILE A 128 6.73 -1.76 -0.93
CA ILE A 128 5.77 -1.05 -0.10
C ILE A 128 6.49 -0.58 1.17
N VAL A 129 6.26 0.68 1.53
CA VAL A 129 6.64 1.22 2.84
C VAL A 129 5.37 1.57 3.61
N LEU A 130 5.22 0.96 4.79
CA LEU A 130 4.13 1.22 5.71
C LEU A 130 4.66 2.03 6.90
N TRP A 131 4.21 3.27 7.04
CA TRP A 131 4.71 4.19 8.06
C TRP A 131 3.66 4.41 9.16
N ASN A 132 4.03 4.10 10.39
CA ASN A 132 3.16 4.16 11.56
C ASN A 132 1.82 3.45 11.33
N LEU A 133 1.82 2.34 10.59
CA LEU A 133 0.62 1.61 10.25
C LEU A 133 0.74 0.16 10.77
N PRO A 134 0.30 -0.10 12.02
CA PRO A 134 0.40 -1.42 12.62
C PRO A 134 -0.73 -2.34 12.10
N VAL A 135 -0.53 -2.91 10.90
CA VAL A 135 -1.55 -3.68 10.16
C VAL A 135 -2.03 -4.91 10.92
N ALA A 136 -1.11 -5.74 11.44
CA ALA A 136 -1.46 -6.97 12.15
C ALA A 136 -2.20 -6.67 13.46
N TYR A 137 -1.77 -5.66 14.19
CA TYR A 137 -2.46 -5.20 15.41
C TYR A 137 -3.88 -4.74 15.11
N ILE A 138 -4.06 -3.84 14.13
CA ILE A 138 -5.40 -3.34 13.79
C ILE A 138 -6.29 -4.47 13.25
N ALA A 139 -5.73 -5.39 12.44
CA ALA A 139 -6.45 -6.57 11.96
C ALA A 139 -7.00 -7.42 13.11
N LYS A 140 -6.19 -7.69 14.14
CA LYS A 140 -6.59 -8.46 15.33
C LYS A 140 -7.81 -7.86 16.03
N ILE A 141 -7.85 -6.54 16.15
CA ILE A 141 -8.96 -5.81 16.80
C ILE A 141 -10.18 -5.74 15.88
N ARG A 142 -10.00 -5.30 14.64
CA ARG A 142 -11.09 -4.96 13.73
C ARG A 142 -11.77 -6.16 13.09
N ARG A 143 -11.11 -7.33 13.02
CA ARG A 143 -11.70 -8.55 12.41
C ARG A 143 -13.01 -8.99 13.07
N LYS A 144 -13.20 -8.72 14.36
CA LYS A 144 -14.40 -9.13 15.11
C LYS A 144 -15.56 -8.13 15.01
N THR A 145 -15.38 -6.99 14.33
CA THR A 145 -16.37 -5.90 14.33
C THR A 145 -17.54 -6.15 13.38
N THR A 146 -17.26 -6.52 12.13
CA THR A 146 -18.27 -6.80 11.10
C THR A 146 -17.76 -7.84 10.12
N LEU A 147 -18.67 -8.57 9.47
CA LEU A 147 -18.33 -9.52 8.41
C LEU A 147 -17.60 -8.82 7.24
N ALA A 148 -18.03 -7.62 6.87
CA ALA A 148 -17.40 -6.86 5.79
C ALA A 148 -15.94 -6.49 6.13
N CYS A 149 -15.67 -6.08 7.38
CA CYS A 149 -14.30 -5.84 7.85
C CYS A 149 -13.49 -7.13 7.85
N ALA A 150 -14.04 -8.23 8.38
CA ALA A 150 -13.34 -9.52 8.42
C ALA A 150 -12.91 -9.99 7.03
N GLN A 151 -13.79 -9.91 6.04
CA GLN A 151 -13.50 -10.26 4.65
C GLN A 151 -12.46 -9.34 4.01
N ALA A 152 -12.54 -8.03 4.26
CA ALA A 152 -11.58 -7.07 3.74
C ALA A 152 -10.18 -7.31 4.32
N ILE A 153 -10.09 -7.52 5.64
CA ILE A 153 -8.84 -7.86 6.35
C ILE A 153 -8.23 -9.14 5.78
N GLN A 154 -9.01 -10.22 5.70
CA GLN A 154 -8.52 -11.51 5.20
C GLN A 154 -7.97 -11.39 3.77
N ARG A 155 -8.66 -10.66 2.88
CA ARG A 155 -8.20 -10.42 1.51
C ARG A 155 -6.90 -9.61 1.48
N THR A 156 -6.79 -8.59 2.32
CA THR A 156 -5.58 -7.75 2.42
C THR A 156 -4.40 -8.54 2.92
N GLU A 157 -4.53 -9.30 4.01
CA GLU A 157 -3.47 -10.16 4.55
C GLU A 157 -3.01 -11.18 3.52
N LEU A 158 -3.94 -11.88 2.86
CA LEU A 158 -3.59 -12.84 1.82
C LEU A 158 -2.82 -12.21 0.65
N GLN A 159 -3.12 -10.97 0.28
CA GLN A 159 -2.39 -10.27 -0.78
C GLN A 159 -1.02 -9.78 -0.31
N LEU A 160 -0.88 -9.31 0.94
CA LEU A 160 0.43 -8.94 1.51
C LEU A 160 1.38 -10.14 1.52
N LEU A 161 0.90 -11.30 1.96
CA LEU A 161 1.71 -12.53 2.02
C LEU A 161 2.14 -13.03 0.64
N ARG A 162 1.35 -12.75 -0.41
CA ARG A 162 1.62 -13.17 -1.79
C ARG A 162 2.38 -12.13 -2.60
N LEU A 163 2.68 -10.96 -2.03
CA LEU A 163 3.31 -9.87 -2.78
C LEU A 163 4.77 -10.22 -3.11
N PRO A 164 5.19 -10.26 -4.37
CA PRO A 164 6.57 -10.61 -4.76
C PRO A 164 7.54 -9.41 -4.68
N SER A 165 7.25 -8.42 -3.85
CA SER A 165 8.04 -7.19 -3.71
C SER A 165 8.21 -6.85 -2.23
N PRO A 166 9.33 -6.23 -1.82
CA PRO A 166 9.61 -5.95 -0.42
C PRO A 166 8.53 -5.15 0.28
N ILE A 167 8.31 -5.43 1.57
CA ILE A 167 7.43 -4.70 2.46
C ILE A 167 8.24 -4.29 3.69
N ILE A 168 8.47 -2.99 3.83
CA ILE A 168 9.18 -2.41 4.96
C ILE A 168 8.20 -1.64 5.83
N THR A 169 8.23 -1.85 7.14
CA THR A 169 7.46 -1.04 8.10
C THR A 169 8.37 -0.02 8.78
N VAL A 170 7.87 1.18 9.02
CA VAL A 170 8.59 2.22 9.77
C VAL A 170 7.73 2.63 10.95
N PHE A 171 8.32 2.62 12.13
CA PHE A 171 7.70 3.08 13.37
C PHE A 171 8.46 4.28 13.93
N ASP A 172 7.81 5.43 13.84
CA ASP A 172 8.23 6.70 14.34
C ASP A 172 7.36 7.07 15.55
N GLY A 173 7.98 7.08 16.74
CA GLY A 173 7.35 7.40 18.02
C GLY A 173 7.22 6.21 18.99
N ALA A 174 7.42 6.49 20.28
CA ALA A 174 7.48 5.48 21.35
C ALA A 174 6.21 4.61 21.49
N ASN A 175 5.02 5.17 21.22
CA ASN A 175 3.76 4.45 21.39
C ASN A 175 3.55 3.33 20.34
N ASN A 176 4.32 3.33 19.26
CA ASN A 176 4.18 2.32 18.20
C ASN A 176 5.07 1.09 18.42
N ILE A 177 5.98 1.12 19.39
CA ILE A 177 6.95 0.04 19.64
C ILE A 177 6.24 -1.23 20.17
N ASP A 178 5.19 -1.07 20.97
CA ASP A 178 4.41 -2.18 21.52
C ASP A 178 3.76 -3.07 20.43
N HIS A 179 3.59 -2.53 19.23
CA HIS A 179 3.03 -3.25 18.07
C HIS A 179 4.11 -3.78 17.12
N ALA A 180 5.35 -3.29 17.23
CA ALA A 180 6.44 -3.57 16.30
C ALA A 180 6.77 -5.06 16.22
N ALA A 181 6.76 -5.77 17.36
CA ALA A 181 7.04 -7.20 17.42
C ALA A 181 6.03 -8.04 16.60
N GLN A 182 4.76 -7.64 16.55
CA GLN A 182 3.74 -8.34 15.76
C GLN A 182 3.88 -8.08 14.26
N GLU A 183 4.26 -6.86 13.87
CA GLU A 183 4.45 -6.52 12.46
C GLU A 183 5.68 -7.19 11.85
N LEU A 184 6.76 -7.35 12.62
CA LEU A 184 8.00 -7.97 12.14
C LEU A 184 7.79 -9.41 11.64
N ILE A 185 6.75 -10.09 12.11
CA ILE A 185 6.48 -11.47 11.74
C ILE A 185 6.16 -11.60 10.25
N TRP A 186 5.49 -10.63 9.64
CA TRP A 186 4.98 -10.79 8.28
C TRP A 186 5.61 -9.85 7.25
N ASN A 187 6.23 -8.75 7.68
CA ASN A 187 6.97 -7.84 6.79
C ASN A 187 8.34 -8.42 6.38
N ASP A 188 9.17 -7.72 5.61
CA ASP A 188 10.55 -8.16 5.31
C ASP A 188 11.60 -7.38 6.10
N GLY A 189 11.26 -6.19 6.57
CA GLY A 189 12.12 -5.40 7.42
C GLY A 189 11.37 -4.29 8.13
N MET A 190 12.01 -3.77 9.17
CA MET A 190 11.43 -2.76 10.04
C MET A 190 12.46 -1.69 10.38
N VAL A 191 12.05 -0.42 10.31
CA VAL A 191 12.83 0.71 10.82
C VAL A 191 12.16 1.24 12.08
N LEU A 192 12.90 1.31 13.18
CA LEU A 192 12.47 1.93 14.43
C LEU A 192 13.16 3.29 14.54
N VAL A 193 12.41 4.36 14.74
CA VAL A 193 12.94 5.71 14.91
C VAL A 193 12.95 6.06 16.40
N GLY A 194 14.12 6.44 16.91
CA GLY A 194 14.32 6.77 18.32
C GLY A 194 15.25 5.80 19.04
N LEU A 195 15.13 5.73 20.38
CA LEU A 195 16.08 5.00 21.21
C LEU A 195 16.05 3.49 20.93
N PRO A 196 17.22 2.83 20.90
CA PRO A 196 17.30 1.41 20.65
C PRO A 196 16.63 0.62 21.77
N ASP A 197 15.59 -0.12 21.42
CA ASP A 197 15.01 -1.12 22.30
C ASP A 197 15.85 -2.39 22.25
N ALA A 198 16.31 -2.85 23.42
CA ALA A 198 17.13 -4.04 23.58
C ALA A 198 16.46 -5.29 22.97
N GLN A 199 15.12 -5.32 22.87
CA GLN A 199 14.37 -6.41 22.27
C GLN A 199 14.71 -6.64 20.78
N PHE A 200 15.02 -5.58 20.04
CA PHE A 200 15.27 -5.65 18.60
C PHE A 200 16.77 -5.57 18.24
N SER A 201 17.62 -5.37 19.23
CA SER A 201 19.08 -5.32 19.03
C SER A 201 19.60 -6.63 18.43
N GLY A 202 20.37 -6.52 17.35
CA GLY A 202 20.98 -7.66 16.65
C GLY A 202 20.08 -8.37 15.64
N GLN A 203 18.80 -7.98 15.49
CA GLN A 203 17.94 -8.55 14.45
C GLN A 203 18.28 -7.96 13.08
N LYS A 204 18.76 -8.80 12.14
CA LYS A 204 19.19 -8.35 10.80
C LYS A 204 18.13 -7.58 10.01
N ARG A 205 16.85 -7.91 10.24
CA ARG A 205 15.69 -7.31 9.56
C ARG A 205 15.21 -6.01 10.23
N VAL A 206 15.84 -5.59 11.33
CA VAL A 206 15.50 -4.36 12.04
C VAL A 206 16.64 -3.36 11.95
N LYS A 207 16.30 -2.11 11.65
CA LYS A 207 17.22 -0.98 11.66
C LYS A 207 16.72 0.08 12.61
N ILE A 208 17.65 0.72 13.32
CA ILE A 208 17.34 1.76 14.30
C ILE A 208 17.86 3.07 13.71
N ALA A 209 16.96 4.02 13.52
CA ALA A 209 17.27 5.36 13.04
C ALA A 209 17.26 6.30 14.25
N GLU A 210 18.45 6.68 14.72
CA GLU A 210 18.61 7.58 15.87
C GLU A 210 18.25 9.02 15.49
N HIS A 211 18.49 9.40 14.23
CA HIS A 211 18.16 10.71 13.70
C HIS A 211 17.21 10.62 12.49
N PRO A 212 16.40 11.67 12.22
CA PRO A 212 15.53 11.71 11.05
C PRO A 212 16.25 11.50 9.71
N THR A 213 17.53 11.89 9.62
CA THR A 213 18.39 11.70 8.45
C THR A 213 18.71 10.24 8.16
N ASP A 214 18.63 9.38 9.17
CA ASP A 214 19.04 7.97 9.11
C ASP A 214 17.90 7.07 8.64
N ILE A 215 16.67 7.59 8.63
CA ILE A 215 15.49 6.83 8.23
C ILE A 215 15.57 6.42 6.75
N ALA A 216 15.95 7.35 5.86
CA ALA A 216 16.08 7.06 4.44
C ALA A 216 17.11 5.95 4.14
N PRO A 217 18.37 6.04 4.61
CA PRO A 217 19.34 4.99 4.38
C PRO A 217 18.92 3.66 5.03
N ALA A 218 18.29 3.67 6.21
CA ALA A 218 17.78 2.46 6.85
C ALA A 218 16.70 1.76 6.02
N ILE A 219 15.73 2.50 5.48
CA ILE A 219 14.70 1.96 4.57
C ILE A 219 15.37 1.35 3.33
N LEU A 220 16.29 2.08 2.70
CA LEU A 220 16.93 1.65 1.45
C LEU A 220 17.83 0.44 1.65
N GLU A 221 18.53 0.35 2.78
CA GLU A 221 19.32 -0.83 3.12
C GLU A 221 18.44 -2.07 3.23
N LEU A 222 17.32 -1.99 3.95
CA LEU A 222 16.38 -3.10 4.10
C LEU A 222 15.70 -3.48 2.78
N VAL A 223 15.33 -2.49 1.95
CA VAL A 223 14.80 -2.75 0.61
C VAL A 223 15.84 -3.49 -0.22
N SER A 224 17.08 -2.99 -0.27
CA SER A 224 18.17 -3.63 -1.03
C SER A 224 18.43 -5.06 -0.58
N GLN A 225 18.52 -5.29 0.74
CA GLN A 225 18.66 -6.64 1.30
C GLN A 225 17.51 -7.55 0.88
N ALA A 226 16.26 -7.10 0.98
CA ALA A 226 15.10 -7.88 0.57
C ALA A 226 15.06 -8.14 -0.95
N GLU A 227 15.52 -7.21 -1.78
CA GLU A 227 15.59 -7.37 -3.24
C GLU A 227 16.64 -8.39 -3.69
N THR A 228 17.65 -8.70 -2.87
CA THR A 228 18.59 -9.80 -3.15
C THR A 228 17.96 -11.19 -3.04
N ILE A 229 16.83 -11.30 -2.34
CA ILE A 229 16.11 -12.57 -2.13
C ILE A 229 15.17 -12.79 -3.33
N PRO A 230 15.17 -13.98 -3.95
CA PRO A 230 14.22 -14.31 -5.01
C PRO A 230 12.77 -14.09 -4.55
N ALA A 231 11.94 -13.49 -5.40
CA ALA A 231 10.56 -13.16 -5.05
C ALA A 231 9.71 -14.36 -4.57
N THR A 232 9.98 -15.56 -5.09
CA THR A 232 9.33 -16.81 -4.68
C THR A 232 9.71 -17.19 -3.25
N GLU A 233 10.99 -17.03 -2.89
CA GLU A 233 11.50 -17.28 -1.55
C GLU A 233 11.00 -16.22 -0.57
N LEU A 234 10.94 -14.97 -0.99
CA LEU A 234 10.39 -13.87 -0.20
C LEU A 234 8.92 -14.15 0.20
N VAL A 235 8.09 -14.56 -0.76
CA VAL A 235 6.70 -14.99 -0.50
C VAL A 235 6.64 -16.22 0.41
N LYS A 236 7.55 -17.19 0.22
CA LYS A 236 7.64 -18.39 1.06
C LYS A 236 7.96 -18.02 2.51
N ASN A 237 8.97 -17.19 2.74
CA ASN A 237 9.43 -16.77 4.06
C ASN A 237 8.31 -16.07 4.85
N ARG A 238 7.53 -15.20 4.20
CA ARG A 238 6.38 -14.56 4.85
C ARG A 238 5.29 -15.56 5.24
N ARG A 239 5.00 -16.53 4.37
CA ARG A 239 4.02 -17.59 4.66
C ARG A 239 4.47 -18.47 5.81
N GLU A 240 5.74 -18.85 5.84
CA GLU A 240 6.34 -19.65 6.91
C GLU A 240 6.35 -18.90 8.25
N SER A 241 6.65 -17.59 8.21
CA SER A 241 6.63 -16.76 9.42
C SER A 241 5.25 -16.68 10.09
N LEU A 242 4.17 -16.86 9.32
CA LEU A 242 2.82 -16.99 9.90
C LEU A 242 2.55 -18.35 10.57
N HIS A 243 3.21 -19.43 10.15
CA HIS A 243 3.03 -20.72 10.83
C HIS A 243 3.52 -20.66 12.28
N PHE A 244 4.56 -19.87 12.55
CA PHE A 244 5.06 -19.62 13.91
C PHE A 244 4.05 -18.85 14.80
N LEU A 245 3.07 -18.15 14.22
CA LEU A 245 2.00 -17.46 14.97
C LEU A 245 0.80 -18.35 15.30
N VAL A 246 0.59 -19.43 14.55
CA VAL A 246 -0.60 -20.29 14.69
C VAL A 246 -0.35 -21.47 15.63
N GLY A 247 0.89 -21.66 16.14
CA GLY A 247 1.18 -22.68 17.14
C GLY A 247 0.88 -24.11 16.66
N ILE A 248 1.00 -24.36 15.36
CA ILE A 248 0.97 -25.73 14.84
C ILE A 248 2.41 -26.22 14.90
N GLU A 249 2.75 -26.91 16.00
CA GLU A 249 3.94 -27.75 16.03
C GLU A 249 3.92 -28.64 14.78
N PRO A 250 5.03 -28.76 14.03
CA PRO A 250 5.09 -29.73 12.95
C PRO A 250 4.87 -31.10 13.58
N VAL A 251 3.82 -31.79 13.14
CA VAL A 251 3.68 -33.23 13.37
C VAL A 251 4.83 -33.87 12.60
N ILE A 252 5.94 -34.10 13.30
CA ILE A 252 7.06 -34.91 12.81
C ILE A 252 6.51 -36.32 12.68
N GLN A 253 6.56 -36.86 11.46
CA GLN A 253 6.24 -38.26 11.14
C GLN A 253 7.27 -39.21 11.77
#